data_AF-W7UZ59-F1
#
_entry.id   AF-W7UZ59-F1
#
_cell.length_a   1.000
_cell.length_b   1.000
_cell.length_c   1.000
_cell.angle_alpha   90.00
_cell.angle_beta   90.00
_cell.angle_gamma   90.00
#
_symmetry.space_group_name_H-M   'P 1'
#
loop_
_entity.id
_entity.type
_entity.pdbx_description
1 polymer ?
#
loop_
_entity_poly.entity_id
_entity_poly.type
_entity_poly.pdbx_seq_one_letter_code
_entity_poly.pdbx_strand_id
1 'polypeptide(L)'
;MTEINNNQSENATSTAVPKKKVSVIGIILMVLGGMFAFFILICIVFAIFGDDIDEENGMYSSSSTSHSSSTDKKETSNYFEKELGLSEEEAVKNLATEAIKSRLTKYETPVYNLNILEKDEYYNYIVGAETKNNLTVWWRVLIKIDTKSGLYNSYVLTSGMDDEDGNRIAKDDCINEFKTRSKYGWGKENNIEP
;
A
#
# COMPACT_ATOMS: atom_id res chain seq x y z
N MET A 1 11.95 -67.28 -65.82
CA MET A 1 10.62 -66.68 -65.94
C MET A 1 10.43 -65.75 -64.74
N THR A 2 10.57 -64.42 -64.89
CA THR A 2 9.50 -63.45 -65.24
C THR A 2 8.61 -63.20 -64.00
N GLU A 3 8.34 -62.03 -63.42
CA GLU A 3 8.54 -60.58 -63.66
C GLU A 3 8.29 -59.90 -62.28
N ILE A 4 9.13 -59.01 -61.75
CA ILE A 4 9.20 -57.53 -61.87
C ILE A 4 7.87 -56.73 -61.64
N ASN A 5 8.00 -55.70 -60.78
CA ASN A 5 7.28 -54.41 -60.67
C ASN A 5 6.04 -54.32 -59.77
N ASN A 6 5.78 -53.23 -59.03
CA ASN A 6 6.57 -52.07 -58.58
C ASN A 6 5.67 -51.26 -57.60
N ASN A 7 6.26 -50.25 -56.95
CA ASN A 7 5.66 -49.11 -56.22
C ASN A 7 5.88 -49.21 -54.69
N GLN A 8 6.88 -48.59 -54.07
CA GLN A 8 7.39 -47.19 -54.10
C GLN A 8 6.49 -46.21 -53.32
N SER A 9 7.16 -45.32 -52.57
CA SER A 9 6.68 -44.20 -51.73
C SER A 9 6.54 -44.54 -50.23
N GLU A 10 7.18 -43.90 -49.26
CA GLU A 10 8.00 -42.68 -49.27
C GLU A 10 8.88 -42.60 -48.01
N ASN A 11 10.05 -42.01 -48.22
CA ASN A 11 11.05 -41.61 -47.23
C ASN A 11 10.54 -40.39 -46.43
N ALA A 12 10.60 -40.44 -45.11
CA ALA A 12 10.64 -39.21 -44.30
C ALA A 12 11.29 -39.49 -42.94
N THR A 13 12.62 -39.62 -42.96
CA THR A 13 13.46 -39.46 -41.77
C THR A 13 13.33 -38.01 -41.30
N SER A 14 12.35 -37.74 -40.42
CA SER A 14 12.22 -36.47 -39.73
C SER A 14 13.38 -36.32 -38.76
N THR A 15 14.46 -35.69 -39.22
CA THR A 15 15.47 -35.07 -38.37
C THR A 15 14.83 -33.89 -37.64
N ALA A 16 14.15 -34.19 -36.54
CA ALA A 16 13.65 -33.17 -35.63
C ALA A 16 14.86 -32.42 -35.02
N VAL A 17 15.09 -31.22 -35.54
CA VAL A 17 15.97 -30.18 -34.99
C VAL A 17 15.78 -30.10 -33.47
N PRO A 18 16.85 -30.12 -32.66
CA PRO A 18 16.71 -29.94 -31.22
C PRO A 18 16.17 -28.53 -30.95
N LYS A 19 14.88 -28.44 -30.61
CA LYS A 19 14.30 -27.21 -30.07
C LYS A 19 15.01 -26.92 -28.76
N LYS A 20 15.89 -25.90 -28.77
CA LYS A 20 16.57 -25.37 -27.59
C LYS A 20 15.50 -25.00 -26.57
N LYS A 21 15.33 -25.82 -25.54
CA LYS A 21 14.44 -25.51 -24.40
C LYS A 21 15.04 -24.29 -23.71
N VAL A 22 14.46 -23.13 -23.93
CA VAL A 22 14.80 -21.93 -23.15
C VAL A 22 14.34 -22.23 -21.73
N SER A 23 15.30 -22.40 -20.82
CA SER A 23 15.00 -22.61 -19.42
C SER A 23 14.32 -21.35 -18.89
N VAL A 24 13.09 -21.46 -18.43
CA VAL A 24 12.31 -20.37 -17.81
C VAL A 24 13.11 -19.70 -16.69
N ILE A 25 13.92 -20.48 -15.99
CA ILE A 25 14.86 -20.00 -14.96
C ILE A 25 15.91 -19.03 -15.53
N GLY A 26 16.40 -19.29 -16.75
CA GLY A 26 17.35 -18.39 -17.42
C GLY A 26 16.72 -17.05 -17.81
N ILE A 27 15.44 -17.05 -18.21
CA ILE A 27 14.70 -15.81 -18.51
C ILE A 27 14.50 -15.00 -17.23
N ILE A 28 14.08 -15.65 -16.13
CA ILE A 28 13.88 -14.99 -14.84
C ILE A 28 15.19 -14.34 -14.34
N LEU A 29 16.32 -15.04 -14.45
CA LEU A 29 17.63 -14.50 -14.07
C LEU A 29 18.05 -13.31 -14.95
N MET A 30 17.76 -13.34 -16.26
CA MET A 30 18.04 -12.21 -17.15
C MET A 30 17.18 -10.98 -16.80
N VAL A 31 15.91 -11.19 -16.45
CA VAL A 31 15.02 -10.10 -16.03
C VAL A 31 15.47 -9.50 -14.70
N LEU A 32 15.79 -10.33 -13.70
CA LEU A 32 16.33 -9.85 -12.41
C LEU A 32 17.66 -9.09 -12.59
N GLY A 33 18.57 -9.63 -13.40
CA GLY A 33 19.85 -8.96 -13.70
C GLY A 33 19.67 -7.63 -14.42
N GLY A 34 18.71 -7.56 -15.37
CA GLY A 34 18.36 -6.33 -16.07
C GLY A 34 17.76 -5.27 -15.14
N MET A 35 16.85 -5.65 -14.25
CA MET A 35 16.29 -4.75 -13.25
C MET A 35 17.39 -4.22 -12.31
N PHE A 36 18.28 -5.08 -11.83
CA PHE A 36 19.37 -4.68 -10.94
C PHE A 36 20.33 -3.67 -11.60
N ALA A 37 20.71 -3.89 -12.87
CA ALA A 37 21.54 -2.95 -13.62
C ALA A 37 20.84 -1.58 -13.84
N PHE A 38 19.51 -1.60 -14.04
CA PHE A 38 18.72 -0.37 -14.19
C PHE A 38 18.67 0.44 -12.89
N PHE A 39 18.53 -0.21 -11.73
CA PHE A 39 18.60 0.47 -10.44
C PHE A 39 19.97 1.11 -10.19
N ILE A 40 21.06 0.43 -10.52
CA ILE A 40 22.42 0.99 -10.40
C ILE A 40 22.58 2.24 -11.27
N LEU A 41 22.07 2.22 -12.50
CA LEU A 41 22.12 3.38 -13.40
C LEU A 41 21.41 4.60 -12.79
N ILE A 42 20.21 4.40 -12.22
CA ILE A 42 19.44 5.46 -11.56
C ILE A 42 20.23 6.05 -10.39
N CYS A 43 20.81 5.20 -9.53
CA CYS A 43 21.63 5.65 -8.40
C CYS A 43 22.84 6.50 -8.87
N ILE A 44 23.48 6.11 -9.97
CA ILE A 44 24.60 6.88 -10.54
C ILE A 44 24.12 8.26 -11.04
N VAL A 45 22.95 8.34 -11.68
CA VAL A 45 22.40 9.63 -12.14
C VAL A 45 22.11 10.56 -10.95
N PHE A 46 21.48 10.06 -9.89
CA PHE A 46 21.25 10.86 -8.67
C PHE A 46 22.56 11.27 -7.98
N ALA A 47 23.58 10.41 -7.97
CA ALA A 47 24.88 10.74 -7.38
C ALA A 47 25.64 11.80 -8.18
N ILE A 48 25.45 11.89 -9.51
CA ILE A 48 26.13 12.87 -10.36
C ILE A 48 25.39 14.21 -10.40
N PHE A 49 24.04 14.19 -10.41
CA PHE A 49 23.22 15.39 -10.62
C PHE A 49 22.45 15.85 -9.36
N GLY A 50 22.56 15.14 -8.24
CA GLY A 50 21.80 15.41 -7.02
C GLY A 50 22.46 16.36 -6.02
N ASP A 51 23.61 16.98 -6.35
CA ASP A 51 24.40 17.78 -5.40
C ASP A 51 24.29 19.30 -5.60
N ASP A 52 23.54 19.78 -6.60
CA ASP A 52 23.40 21.22 -6.87
C ASP A 52 21.98 21.73 -6.54
N ILE A 53 21.68 21.93 -5.26
CA ILE A 53 20.71 22.96 -4.82
C ILE A 53 21.38 23.76 -3.70
N ASP A 54 21.88 24.93 -4.10
CA ASP A 54 22.74 25.84 -3.34
C ASP A 54 22.13 26.36 -2.02
N GLU A 55 22.96 26.31 -0.96
CA GLU A 55 22.89 27.19 0.20
C GLU A 55 23.29 28.63 -0.19
N GLU A 56 22.40 29.63 -0.07
CA GLU A 56 22.85 31.01 0.14
C GLU A 56 21.82 31.97 0.77
N ASN A 57 22.17 32.41 1.99
CA ASN A 57 22.17 33.80 2.51
C ASN A 57 20.89 34.66 2.61
N GLY A 58 20.64 35.17 3.83
CA GLY A 58 19.81 36.36 4.05
C GLY A 58 19.55 36.73 5.52
N MET A 59 20.51 37.40 6.14
CA MET A 59 20.54 37.83 7.55
C MET A 59 19.67 39.09 7.83
N TYR A 60 19.24 39.26 9.09
CA TYR A 60 18.64 40.43 9.80
C TYR A 60 17.14 40.76 9.65
N SER A 61 16.39 40.67 10.76
CA SER A 61 16.02 41.84 11.59
C SER A 61 14.83 41.53 12.51
N SER A 62 15.00 41.85 13.79
CA SER A 62 13.98 41.80 14.84
C SER A 62 12.99 42.96 14.74
N SER A 63 11.68 42.67 14.65
CA SER A 63 10.65 43.48 15.31
C SER A 63 9.32 42.71 15.42
N SER A 64 8.69 42.86 16.58
CA SER A 64 7.40 42.32 16.97
C SER A 64 6.24 42.78 16.09
N THR A 65 5.46 41.86 15.52
CA THR A 65 4.03 42.09 15.19
C THR A 65 3.32 40.73 15.11
N SER A 66 2.25 40.60 15.88
CA SER A 66 1.30 39.49 15.84
C SER A 66 0.72 39.32 14.45
N HIS A 67 1.07 38.25 13.72
CA HIS A 67 0.37 37.80 12.53
C HIS A 67 0.35 36.26 12.47
N SER A 68 -0.87 35.75 12.30
CA SER A 68 -1.24 34.42 11.82
C SER A 68 -0.12 33.69 11.06
N SER A 69 0.43 32.61 11.64
CA SER A 69 1.27 31.66 10.91
C SER A 69 0.39 30.64 10.19
N SER A 70 -0.19 31.05 9.08
CA SER A 70 -0.45 30.15 7.96
C SER A 70 0.89 29.75 7.33
N THR A 71 0.97 28.51 6.83
CA THR A 71 2.10 27.80 6.17
C THR A 71 3.22 27.40 7.12
N ASP A 72 3.35 26.12 7.51
CA ASP A 72 3.67 24.97 6.63
C ASP A 72 2.57 23.89 6.52
N LYS A 73 1.76 23.97 5.46
CA LYS A 73 0.79 22.92 5.07
C LYS A 73 0.96 22.52 3.59
N LYS A 74 2.19 22.49 3.07
CA LYS A 74 2.40 22.36 1.61
C LYS A 74 3.23 21.19 1.10
N GLU A 75 3.72 20.30 1.96
CA GLU A 75 4.37 19.06 1.50
C GLU A 75 3.60 17.77 1.84
N THR A 76 2.71 17.81 2.84
CA THR A 76 2.03 16.59 3.31
C THR A 76 0.95 16.07 2.35
N SER A 77 0.43 16.89 1.44
CA SER A 77 -0.68 16.50 0.54
C SER A 77 -0.24 15.66 -0.66
N ASN A 78 1.07 15.46 -0.87
CA ASN A 78 1.56 14.99 -2.17
C ASN A 78 2.00 13.52 -2.17
N TYR A 79 2.15 12.87 -1.02
CA TYR A 79 2.56 11.46 -0.98
C TYR A 79 1.54 10.55 -1.69
N PHE A 80 0.26 10.64 -1.31
CA PHE A 80 -0.78 9.76 -1.84
C PHE A 80 -1.05 9.99 -3.33
N GLU A 81 -1.07 11.24 -3.76
CA GLU A 81 -1.28 11.57 -5.18
C GLU A 81 -0.07 11.16 -6.04
N LYS A 82 1.16 11.33 -5.54
CA LYS A 82 2.38 10.96 -6.28
C LYS A 82 2.60 9.45 -6.34
N GLU A 83 2.47 8.77 -5.22
CA GLU A 83 2.84 7.36 -5.09
C GLU A 83 1.68 6.41 -5.44
N LEU A 84 0.44 6.81 -5.13
CA LEU A 84 -0.74 5.96 -5.33
C LEU A 84 -1.68 6.49 -6.43
N GLY A 85 -1.49 7.71 -6.93
CA GLY A 85 -2.40 8.32 -7.91
C GLY A 85 -3.81 8.55 -7.37
N LEU A 86 -3.97 8.58 -6.05
CA LEU A 86 -5.24 8.74 -5.34
C LEU A 86 -5.16 9.92 -4.39
N SER A 87 -6.31 10.53 -4.10
CA SER A 87 -6.37 11.45 -2.97
C SER A 87 -6.05 10.71 -1.66
N GLU A 88 -5.50 11.43 -0.68
CA GLU A 88 -5.22 10.88 0.66
C GLU A 88 -6.47 10.22 1.26
N GLU A 89 -7.63 10.88 1.14
CA GLU A 89 -8.88 10.38 1.68
C GLU A 89 -9.30 9.07 1.01
N GLU A 90 -9.21 8.97 -0.31
CA GLU A 90 -9.54 7.74 -1.05
C GLU A 90 -8.58 6.60 -0.70
N ALA A 91 -7.27 6.87 -0.63
CA ALA A 91 -6.28 5.87 -0.26
C ALA A 91 -6.56 5.30 1.14
N VAL A 92 -6.79 6.17 2.13
CA VAL A 92 -7.08 5.78 3.51
C VAL A 92 -8.40 4.99 3.60
N LYS A 93 -9.45 5.41 2.89
CA LYS A 93 -10.73 4.70 2.85
C LYS A 93 -10.63 3.34 2.17
N ASN A 94 -9.81 3.21 1.12
CA ASN A 94 -9.55 1.94 0.45
C ASN A 94 -8.81 0.98 1.39
N LEU A 95 -7.76 1.44 2.06
CA LEU A 95 -7.04 0.66 3.05
C LEU A 95 -7.94 0.20 4.21
N ALA A 96 -8.82 1.08 4.72
CA ALA A 96 -9.80 0.73 5.74
C ALA A 96 -10.77 -0.36 5.26
N THR A 97 -11.24 -0.24 4.02
CA THR A 97 -12.15 -1.18 3.39
C THR A 97 -11.50 -2.56 3.27
N GLU A 98 -10.26 -2.64 2.78
CA GLU A 98 -9.55 -3.91 2.65
C GLU A 98 -9.23 -4.52 4.02
N ALA A 99 -8.84 -3.71 5.00
CA ALA A 99 -8.65 -4.18 6.38
C ALA A 99 -9.93 -4.79 6.97
N ILE A 100 -11.09 -4.17 6.76
CA ILE A 100 -12.39 -4.71 7.21
C ILE A 100 -12.74 -5.98 6.44
N LYS A 101 -12.63 -5.97 5.10
CA LYS A 101 -12.93 -7.14 4.26
C LYS A 101 -12.09 -8.36 4.64
N SER A 102 -10.83 -8.17 5.01
CA SER A 102 -9.97 -9.26 5.49
C SER A 102 -10.51 -9.96 6.76
N ARG A 103 -11.34 -9.26 7.55
CA ARG A 103 -11.99 -9.77 8.76
C ARG A 103 -13.39 -10.32 8.51
N LEU A 104 -13.99 -10.01 7.36
CA LEU A 104 -15.31 -10.51 6.99
C LEU A 104 -15.19 -11.97 6.56
N THR A 105 -15.99 -12.84 7.17
CA THR A 105 -16.06 -14.27 6.79
C THR A 105 -16.80 -14.49 5.46
N LYS A 106 -17.55 -13.49 4.98
CA LYS A 106 -18.25 -13.48 3.70
C LYS A 106 -17.77 -12.31 2.85
N TYR A 107 -17.09 -12.63 1.75
CA TYR A 107 -16.45 -11.69 0.82
C TYR A 107 -17.42 -10.69 0.14
N GLU A 108 -18.74 -10.90 0.23
CA GLU A 108 -19.74 -10.07 -0.44
C GLU A 108 -20.39 -9.00 0.46
N THR A 109 -20.05 -8.90 1.74
CA THR A 109 -20.68 -7.88 2.59
C THR A 109 -20.09 -6.50 2.26
N PRO A 110 -20.89 -5.53 1.76
CA PRO A 110 -20.37 -4.22 1.41
C PRO A 110 -19.98 -3.43 2.68
N VAL A 111 -18.89 -2.66 2.56
CA VAL A 111 -18.46 -1.68 3.56
C VAL A 111 -18.96 -0.30 3.12
N TYR A 112 -19.65 0.41 4.01
CA TYR A 112 -20.26 1.71 3.74
C TYR A 112 -20.01 2.69 4.88
N ASN A 113 -20.46 3.94 4.73
CA ASN A 113 -20.29 5.02 5.71
C ASN A 113 -18.83 5.22 6.18
N LEU A 114 -17.88 5.05 5.26
CA LEU A 114 -16.45 5.24 5.50
C LEU A 114 -16.12 6.71 5.74
N ASN A 115 -15.67 7.04 6.95
CA ASN A 115 -15.32 8.39 7.36
C ASN A 115 -14.01 8.38 8.15
N ILE A 116 -13.09 9.27 7.82
CA ILE A 116 -11.92 9.55 8.66
C ILE A 116 -12.43 10.32 9.88
N LEU A 117 -12.31 9.72 11.06
CA LEU A 117 -12.77 10.29 12.32
C LEU A 117 -11.68 11.14 12.97
N GLU A 118 -10.43 10.67 12.88
CA GLU A 118 -9.28 11.36 13.42
C GLU A 118 -8.04 11.07 12.56
N LYS A 119 -7.16 12.07 12.49
CA LYS A 119 -5.84 12.00 11.85
C LYS A 119 -4.83 12.71 12.75
N ASP A 120 -3.65 12.14 12.93
CA ASP A 120 -2.52 12.82 13.57
C ASP A 120 -1.43 13.26 12.57
N GLU A 121 -0.36 13.86 13.08
CA GLU A 121 0.78 14.34 12.29
C GLU A 121 1.67 13.21 11.73
N TYR A 122 1.57 12.00 12.29
CA TYR A 122 2.41 10.84 11.92
C TYR A 122 1.73 9.93 10.90
N TYR A 123 0.71 10.41 10.19
CA TYR A 123 -0.06 9.60 9.23
C TYR A 123 -0.74 8.39 9.90
N ASN A 124 -1.19 8.55 11.15
CA ASN A 124 -2.14 7.65 11.77
C ASN A 124 -3.57 8.14 11.52
N TYR A 125 -4.44 7.23 11.09
CA TYR A 125 -5.83 7.51 10.75
C TYR A 125 -6.74 6.59 11.53
N ILE A 126 -7.77 7.14 12.16
CA ILE A 126 -8.87 6.35 12.71
C ILE A 126 -10.05 6.49 11.76
N VAL A 127 -10.42 5.39 11.11
CA VAL A 127 -11.52 5.34 10.14
C VAL A 127 -12.69 4.61 10.75
N GLY A 128 -13.87 5.24 10.69
CA GLY A 128 -15.15 4.61 11.00
C GLY A 128 -15.78 4.07 9.73
N ALA A 129 -16.36 2.88 9.81
CA ALA A 129 -17.11 2.28 8.72
C ALA A 129 -18.22 1.38 9.28
N GLU A 130 -19.11 0.95 8.39
CA GLU A 130 -20.24 0.10 8.72
C GLU A 130 -20.36 -1.03 7.70
N THR A 131 -20.82 -2.20 8.15
CA THR A 131 -21.24 -3.30 7.29
C THR A 131 -22.65 -3.74 7.67
N LYS A 132 -23.38 -4.29 6.70
CA LYS A 132 -24.79 -4.67 6.86
C LYS A 132 -25.00 -6.03 6.27
N ASN A 133 -25.20 -7.00 7.16
CA ASN A 133 -25.60 -8.36 6.80
C ASN A 133 -26.62 -8.81 7.83
N ASN A 134 -27.89 -8.47 7.59
CA ASN A 134 -29.03 -8.57 8.51
C ASN A 134 -28.96 -7.68 9.77
N LEU A 135 -27.77 -7.45 10.31
CA LEU A 135 -27.49 -6.50 11.39
C LEU A 135 -26.46 -5.47 10.91
N THR A 136 -26.51 -4.26 11.48
CA THR A 136 -25.48 -3.24 11.28
C THR A 136 -24.35 -3.49 12.26
N VAL A 137 -23.14 -3.69 11.71
CA VAL A 137 -21.90 -3.81 12.48
C VAL A 137 -21.08 -2.56 12.22
N TRP A 138 -20.61 -1.92 13.29
CA TRP A 138 -19.75 -0.76 13.20
C TRP A 138 -18.29 -1.16 13.38
N TRP A 139 -17.44 -0.65 12.52
CA TRP A 139 -16.02 -0.92 12.47
C TRP A 139 -15.24 0.35 12.79
N ARG A 140 -14.12 0.16 13.48
CA ARG A 140 -13.09 1.18 13.68
C ARG A 140 -11.77 0.59 13.25
N VAL A 141 -11.09 1.28 12.35
CA VAL A 141 -9.80 0.86 11.83
C VAL A 141 -8.78 1.94 12.13
N LEU A 142 -7.75 1.60 12.88
CA LEU A 142 -6.54 2.41 12.95
C LEU A 142 -5.64 1.99 11.79
N ILE A 143 -5.29 2.94 10.92
CA ILE A 143 -4.35 2.76 9.81
C ILE A 143 -3.12 3.59 10.13
N LYS A 144 -1.96 2.94 10.09
CA LYS A 144 -0.65 3.55 10.31
C LYS A 144 0.13 3.46 9.02
N ILE A 145 0.43 4.58 8.40
CA ILE A 145 1.10 4.64 7.10
C ILE A 145 2.53 5.14 7.31
N ASP A 146 3.49 4.35 6.82
CA ASP A 146 4.89 4.76 6.70
C ASP A 146 5.08 5.42 5.33
N THR A 147 5.14 6.75 5.29
CA THR A 147 5.31 7.47 4.03
C THR A 147 6.72 7.36 3.45
N LYS A 148 7.70 6.86 4.22
CA LYS A 148 9.07 6.64 3.73
C LYS A 148 9.20 5.31 3.00
N SER A 149 8.65 4.24 3.57
CA SER A 149 8.70 2.89 2.96
C SER A 149 7.49 2.59 2.06
N GLY A 150 6.40 3.34 2.22
CA GLY A 150 5.11 3.11 1.58
C GLY A 150 4.32 1.93 2.13
N LEU A 151 4.80 1.32 3.22
CA LEU A 151 4.10 0.25 3.91
C LEU A 151 3.02 0.81 4.84
N TYR A 152 2.06 -0.04 5.19
CA TYR A 152 1.04 0.31 6.18
C TYR A 152 0.73 -0.86 7.10
N ASN A 153 0.30 -0.53 8.31
CA ASN A 153 -0.28 -1.46 9.27
C ASN A 153 -1.71 -1.06 9.59
N SER A 154 -2.57 -2.05 9.87
CA SER A 154 -3.96 -1.78 10.28
C SER A 154 -4.35 -2.56 11.53
N TYR A 155 -5.12 -1.91 12.40
CA TYR A 155 -5.72 -2.52 13.57
C TYR A 155 -7.23 -2.33 13.49
N VAL A 156 -7.95 -3.43 13.52
CA VAL A 156 -9.42 -3.43 13.36
C VAL A 156 -10.06 -3.74 14.70
N LEU A 157 -10.96 -2.86 15.13
CA LEU A 157 -11.88 -3.06 16.24
C LEU A 157 -13.32 -3.05 15.72
N THR A 158 -14.16 -3.92 16.25
CA THR A 158 -15.60 -3.94 16.01
C THR A 158 -16.30 -3.34 17.22
N SER A 159 -17.07 -2.29 17.03
CA SER A 159 -18.06 -1.88 18.03
C SER A 159 -19.38 -2.52 17.64
N GLY A 160 -19.78 -3.59 18.32
CA GLY A 160 -21.05 -4.28 18.09
C GLY A 160 -20.92 -5.68 17.47
N MET A 161 -20.70 -6.67 18.32
CA MET A 161 -21.71 -7.70 18.59
C MET A 161 -21.94 -7.65 20.10
N ASP A 162 -23.16 -7.95 20.56
CA ASP A 162 -23.42 -8.15 21.99
C ASP A 162 -22.34 -9.13 22.53
N ASP A 163 -21.63 -8.79 23.61
CA ASP A 163 -20.95 -9.85 24.37
C ASP A 163 -22.02 -10.75 25.00
N GLU A 164 -21.64 -11.91 25.56
CA GLU A 164 -22.60 -12.79 26.26
C GLU A 164 -23.35 -12.09 27.42
N ASP A 165 -22.90 -10.88 27.80
CA ASP A 165 -23.43 -10.00 28.85
C ASP A 165 -24.19 -8.74 28.32
N GLY A 166 -24.33 -8.55 27.00
CA GLY A 166 -25.08 -7.44 26.39
C GLY A 166 -24.44 -6.04 26.47
N ASN A 167 -23.14 -5.91 26.74
CA ASN A 167 -22.48 -4.62 26.86
C ASN A 167 -22.10 -4.04 25.49
N ARG A 168 -22.75 -2.94 25.11
CA ARG A 168 -22.36 -2.12 23.96
C ARG A 168 -21.07 -1.39 24.29
N ILE A 169 -19.97 -1.71 23.62
CA ILE A 169 -18.84 -0.77 23.55
C ILE A 169 -19.38 0.50 22.89
N ALA A 170 -19.47 1.60 23.63
CA ALA A 170 -20.02 2.83 23.10
C ALA A 170 -19.17 3.26 21.90
N LYS A 171 -19.85 3.83 20.89
CA LYS A 171 -19.29 4.28 19.61
C LYS A 171 -17.96 5.06 19.71
N ASP A 172 -17.76 5.72 20.85
CA ASP A 172 -16.64 6.62 21.15
C ASP A 172 -15.52 5.96 21.98
N ASP A 173 -15.80 4.90 22.73
CA ASP A 173 -14.81 4.21 23.58
C ASP A 173 -13.72 3.53 22.75
N CYS A 174 -14.06 3.04 21.56
CA CYS A 174 -13.10 2.43 20.64
C CYS A 174 -12.03 3.41 20.12
N ILE A 175 -12.37 4.70 19.95
CA ILE A 175 -11.41 5.72 19.51
C ILE A 175 -10.39 5.94 20.63
N ASN A 176 -10.88 6.12 21.86
CA ASN A 176 -10.03 6.25 23.03
C ASN A 176 -9.15 5.01 23.22
N GLU A 177 -9.64 3.81 22.90
CA GLU A 177 -8.84 2.60 22.99
C GLU A 177 -7.58 2.65 22.10
N PHE A 178 -7.71 3.11 20.84
CA PHE A 178 -6.57 3.30 19.95
C PHE A 178 -5.57 4.32 20.48
N LYS A 179 -6.07 5.41 21.08
CA LYS A 179 -5.25 6.52 21.56
C LYS A 179 -4.53 6.23 22.87
N THR A 180 -5.14 5.42 23.73
CA THR A 180 -4.66 5.21 25.12
C THR A 180 -3.86 3.93 25.29
N ARG A 181 -4.13 2.87 24.52
CA ARG A 181 -3.39 1.62 24.66
C ARG A 181 -2.06 1.68 23.91
N SER A 182 -0.96 1.49 24.66
CA SER A 182 0.41 1.55 24.15
C SER A 182 0.68 0.61 22.96
N LYS A 183 0.00 -0.54 22.89
CA LYS A 183 0.13 -1.53 21.80
C LYS A 183 -0.19 -0.96 20.41
N TYR A 184 -1.04 0.06 20.33
CA TYR A 184 -1.40 0.69 19.06
C TYR A 184 -0.43 1.82 18.66
N GLY A 185 0.26 2.40 19.65
CA GLY A 185 1.25 3.44 19.43
C GLY A 185 0.70 4.64 18.67
N TRP A 186 -0.51 5.10 18.99
CA TRP A 186 -1.07 6.36 18.47
C TRP A 186 -0.17 7.54 18.79
N GLY A 187 -0.06 8.51 17.88
CA GLY A 187 0.81 9.68 18.07
C GLY A 187 2.29 9.34 18.06
N LYS A 188 2.68 8.19 17.50
CA LYS A 188 4.07 7.79 17.33
C LYS A 188 4.38 7.59 15.87
N GLU A 189 5.65 7.78 15.52
CA GLU A 189 6.17 7.52 14.18
C GLU A 189 5.87 6.10 13.69
N ASN A 190 5.69 5.99 12.38
CA ASN A 190 5.32 4.77 11.68
C ASN A 190 6.50 4.23 10.88
N ASN A 191 7.60 3.86 11.53
CA ASN A 191 8.67 3.15 10.82
C ASN A 191 8.27 1.67 10.71
N ILE A 192 8.03 1.20 9.49
CA ILE A 192 7.59 -0.18 9.22
C ILE A 192 8.67 -0.89 8.40
N GLU A 193 9.18 -2.00 8.94
CA GLU A 193 10.15 -2.84 8.24
C GLU A 193 9.43 -3.74 7.20
N PRO A 194 10.00 -3.93 6.00
CA PRO A 194 9.45 -4.75 4.93
C PRO A 194 9.50 -6.27 5.19
#